data_AF-A0A5N0VNY8-F1
#
_entry.id   AF-A0A5N0VNY8-F1
#
_cell.length_a   1.000
_cell.length_b   1.000
_cell.length_c   1.000
_cell.angle_alpha   90.00
_cell.angle_beta   90.00
_cell.angle_gamma   90.00
#
_symmetry.space_group_name_H-M   'P 1'
#
loop_
_entity.id
_entity.type
_entity.pdbx_description
1 polymer ?
#
loop_
_entity_poly.entity_id
_entity_poly.type
_entity_poly.pdbx_seq_one_letter_code
_entity_poly.pdbx_strand_id
1 'polypeptide(L)'
;MTSIDVPTTLRILCEAAGEDEDLELAGDDSETTLADLGFDSLVLIEAGTRIEREFGAAIPEDRLAGAVTVADFRALVNEVLADAPIA
;
A
#
# COMPACT_ATOMS: atom_id res chain seq x y z
N MET A 1 -13.75 12.11 -2.79
CA MET A 1 -13.58 10.67 -2.49
C MET A 1 -12.24 10.28 -3.06
N THR A 2 -11.20 10.33 -2.24
CA THR A 2 -9.83 10.03 -2.64
C THR A 2 -9.68 8.52 -2.54
N SER A 3 -9.36 7.85 -3.64
CA SER A 3 -9.14 6.40 -3.70
C SER A 3 -7.94 6.18 -4.59
N ILE A 4 -7.07 5.25 -4.21
CA ILE A 4 -5.92 4.84 -5.02
C ILE A 4 -6.25 3.58 -5.82
N ASP A 5 -5.64 3.48 -7.00
CA ASP A 5 -5.76 2.33 -7.89
C ASP A 5 -4.59 1.34 -7.69
N VAL A 6 -4.65 0.17 -8.34
CA VAL A 6 -3.61 -0.87 -8.28
C VAL A 6 -2.21 -0.33 -8.59
N PRO A 7 -1.96 0.34 -9.73
CA PRO A 7 -0.61 0.78 -10.08
C PRO A 7 -0.08 1.84 -9.11
N THR A 8 -0.96 2.67 -8.52
CA THR A 8 -0.55 3.62 -7.47
C THR A 8 -0.12 2.88 -6.22
N THR A 9 -0.86 1.85 -5.82
CA THR A 9 -0.55 1.01 -4.66
C THR A 9 0.80 0.32 -4.83
N LEU A 10 1.00 -0.30 -6.00
CA LEU A 10 2.23 -1.00 -6.35
C LEU A 10 3.44 -0.07 -6.38
N ARG A 11 3.30 1.11 -6.99
CA ARG A 11 4.34 2.15 -6.97
C ARG A 11 4.78 2.49 -5.53
N ILE A 12 3.83 2.72 -4.64
CA ILE A 12 4.12 3.06 -3.22
C ILE A 12 4.86 1.91 -2.53
N LEU A 13 4.46 0.66 -2.77
CA LEU A 13 5.12 -0.52 -2.21
C LEU A 13 6.55 -0.70 -2.74
N CYS A 14 6.79 -0.51 -4.05
CA CYS A 14 8.15 -0.53 -4.61
C CYS A 14 9.03 0.57 -4.01
N GLU A 15 8.52 1.80 -3.97
CA GLU A 15 9.25 2.94 -3.39
C GLU A 15 9.56 2.71 -1.90
N ALA A 16 8.66 2.05 -1.17
CA ALA A 16 8.85 1.71 0.24
C ALA A 16 9.85 0.55 0.45
N ALA A 17 9.96 -0.36 -0.52
CA ALA A 17 10.96 -1.43 -0.50
C ALA A 17 12.39 -0.88 -0.74
N GLY A 18 12.52 0.35 -1.23
CA GLY A 18 13.81 0.93 -1.63
C GLY A 18 14.33 0.37 -2.95
N GLU A 19 13.50 -0.38 -3.67
CA GLU A 19 13.78 -0.92 -4.98
C GLU A 19 13.34 0.12 -6.02
N ASP A 20 14.28 0.66 -6.80
CA ASP A 20 14.00 1.34 -8.08
C ASP A 20 13.51 0.34 -9.14
N GLU A 21 13.61 -0.96 -8.82
CA GLU A 21 13.40 -2.07 -9.72
C GLU A 21 11.91 -2.28 -10.01
N ASP A 22 11.61 -2.21 -11.30
CA ASP A 22 10.39 -2.60 -11.97
C ASP A 22 10.08 -4.05 -11.58
N LEU A 23 9.46 -4.26 -10.41
CA LEU A 23 8.77 -5.51 -10.14
C LEU A 23 7.89 -5.71 -11.36
N GLU A 24 8.15 -6.77 -12.13
CA GLU A 24 7.37 -7.17 -13.30
C GLU A 24 5.99 -7.61 -12.81
N LEU A 25 5.23 -6.65 -12.33
CA LEU A 25 3.91 -6.82 -11.79
C LEU A 25 3.02 -6.98 -13.02
N ALA A 26 2.71 -8.23 -13.32
CA ALA A 26 1.70 -8.54 -14.31
C ALA A 26 0.41 -7.89 -13.83
N GLY A 27 -0.26 -7.09 -14.67
CA GLY A 27 -1.32 -6.15 -14.25
C GLY A 27 -2.55 -6.70 -13.48
N ASP A 28 -2.54 -7.96 -13.06
CA ASP A 28 -3.49 -8.62 -12.17
C ASP A 28 -2.87 -9.10 -10.81
N ASP A 29 -1.73 -8.56 -10.36
CA ASP A 29 -1.13 -8.92 -9.05
C ASP A 29 -1.94 -8.48 -7.81
N SER A 30 -3.20 -8.08 -7.99
CA SER A 30 -4.09 -7.69 -6.89
C SER A 30 -4.35 -8.86 -5.92
N GLU A 31 -4.46 -10.08 -6.43
CA GLU A 31 -4.69 -11.28 -5.61
C GLU A 31 -3.38 -11.93 -5.12
N THR A 32 -2.23 -11.48 -5.63
CA THR A 32 -0.91 -11.97 -5.20
C THR A 32 -0.61 -11.50 -3.78
N THR A 33 -0.01 -12.39 -2.98
CA THR A 33 0.39 -12.05 -1.62
C THR A 33 1.60 -11.14 -1.63
N LEU A 34 1.66 -10.20 -0.70
CA LEU A 34 2.78 -9.27 -0.56
C LEU A 34 4.11 -10.02 -0.34
N ALA A 35 4.08 -11.10 0.44
CA ALA A 35 5.25 -11.96 0.66
C ALA A 35 5.74 -12.66 -0.62
N ASP A 36 4.84 -13.05 -1.52
CA ASP A 36 5.20 -13.68 -2.81
C ASP A 36 5.83 -12.66 -3.77
N LEU A 37 5.41 -11.39 -3.67
CA LEU A 37 6.02 -10.25 -4.36
C LEU A 37 7.34 -9.78 -3.73
N GLY A 38 7.79 -10.41 -2.63
CA GLY A 38 8.99 -10.01 -1.90
C GLY A 38 8.81 -8.81 -0.96
N PHE A 39 7.58 -8.40 -0.70
CA PHE A 39 7.26 -7.35 0.26
C PHE A 39 7.12 -7.92 1.68
N ASP A 40 8.05 -7.54 2.55
CA ASP A 40 7.99 -7.82 3.97
C ASP A 40 7.13 -6.83 4.75
N SER A 41 6.80 -7.17 5.99
CA SER A 41 6.03 -6.30 6.89
C SER A 41 6.64 -4.91 7.10
N LEU A 42 7.98 -4.78 7.01
CA LEU A 42 8.67 -3.49 7.12
C LEU A 42 8.33 -2.58 5.92
N VAL A 43 8.20 -3.15 4.73
CA VAL A 43 7.80 -2.39 3.52
C VAL A 43 6.40 -1.81 3.71
N LEU A 44 5.49 -2.57 4.33
CA LEU A 44 4.12 -2.12 4.57
C LEU A 44 4.07 -0.93 5.55
N ILE A 45 4.91 -0.95 6.59
CA ILE A 45 5.03 0.14 7.56
C ILE A 45 5.57 1.41 6.88
N GLU A 46 6.62 1.28 6.06
CA GLU A 46 7.18 2.41 5.31
C GLU A 46 6.19 2.94 4.26
N ALA A 47 5.47 2.05 3.57
CA ALA A 47 4.41 2.39 2.64
C ALA A 47 3.28 3.18 3.33
N GLY A 48 2.86 2.77 4.53
CA GLY A 48 1.89 3.50 5.34
C GLY A 48 2.38 4.90 5.72
N THR A 49 3.65 5.04 6.10
CA THR A 49 4.28 6.34 6.38
C THR A 49 4.31 7.23 5.15
N ARG A 50 4.57 6.65 3.97
CA ARG A 50 4.54 7.37 2.68
C ARG A 50 3.13 7.84 2.34
N ILE A 51 2.11 7.01 2.59
CA ILE A 51 0.70 7.36 2.39
C ILE A 51 0.26 8.50 3.32
N GLU A 52 0.67 8.47 4.58
CA GLU A 52 0.39 9.56 5.52
C GLU A 52 0.97 10.89 5.00
N ARG A 53 2.20 10.87 4.48
CA ARG A 53 2.85 12.07 3.94
C ARG A 53 2.26 12.55 2.62
N GLU A 54 1.90 11.65 1.72
CA GLU A 54 1.39 11.97 0.38
C GLU A 54 -0.09 12.32 0.39
N PHE A 55 -0.90 11.64 1.22
CA PHE A 55 -2.36 11.76 1.24
C PHE A 55 -2.93 12.31 2.55
N GLY A 56 -2.13 12.48 3.60
CA GLY A 56 -2.60 12.96 4.90
C GLY A 56 -3.37 11.90 5.71
N ALA A 57 -3.25 10.62 5.34
CA ALA A 57 -3.98 9.51 5.94
C ALA A 57 -3.06 8.63 6.80
N ALA A 58 -3.23 8.69 8.12
CA ALA A 58 -2.48 7.87 9.06
C ALA A 58 -3.08 6.47 9.15
N ILE A 59 -2.27 5.44 8.87
CA ILE A 59 -2.70 4.04 8.95
C ILE A 59 -1.94 3.36 10.10
N PRO A 60 -2.64 2.74 11.07
CA PRO A 60 -2.00 2.03 12.17
C PRO A 60 -1.11 0.87 11.67
N GLU A 61 0.07 0.73 12.25
CA GLU A 61 1.03 -0.33 11.91
C GLU A 61 0.44 -1.75 12.05
N ASP A 62 -0.42 -1.97 13.06
CA ASP A 62 -1.13 -3.24 13.27
C ASP A 62 -2.05 -3.60 12.10
N ARG A 63 -2.72 -2.59 11.51
CA ARG A 63 -3.57 -2.77 10.32
C ARG A 63 -2.72 -3.05 9.09
N LEU A 64 -1.59 -2.36 8.94
CA LEU A 64 -0.64 -2.58 7.84
C LEU A 64 -0.05 -4.00 7.89
N ALA A 65 0.35 -4.46 9.07
CA ALA A 65 0.87 -5.81 9.29
C ALA A 65 -0.18 -6.91 9.08
N GLY A 66 -1.47 -6.56 9.17
CA GLY A 66 -2.58 -7.45 8.86
C GLY A 66 -2.82 -7.64 7.35
N ALA A 67 -2.24 -6.79 6.50
CA ALA A 67 -2.46 -6.86 5.06
C ALA A 67 -1.65 -8.00 4.43
N VAL A 68 -2.34 -8.91 3.75
CA VAL A 68 -1.73 -10.13 3.17
C VAL A 68 -1.51 -9.98 1.66
N THR A 69 -2.41 -9.31 0.96
CA THR A 69 -2.37 -9.13 -0.50
C THR A 69 -2.36 -7.66 -0.89
N VAL A 70 -2.01 -7.38 -2.14
CA VAL A 70 -2.06 -6.02 -2.70
C VAL A 70 -3.48 -5.47 -2.64
N ALA A 71 -4.50 -6.29 -2.92
CA ALA A 71 -5.91 -5.90 -2.80
C ALA A 71 -6.29 -5.56 -1.35
N ASP A 72 -5.82 -6.33 -0.37
CA ASP A 72 -6.11 -6.09 1.05
C ASP A 72 -5.50 -4.76 1.52
N PHE A 73 -4.22 -4.54 1.21
CA PHE A 73 -3.54 -3.28 1.48
C PHE A 73 -4.25 -2.11 0.81
N ARG A 74 -4.60 -2.22 -0.49
CA ARG A 74 -5.33 -1.18 -1.22
C ARG A 74 -6.68 -0.88 -0.57
N ALA A 75 -7.42 -1.90 -0.18
CA ALA A 75 -8.71 -1.74 0.48
C ALA A 75 -8.55 -0.98 1.80
N LEU A 76 -7.56 -1.36 2.63
CA LEU A 76 -7.23 -0.67 3.87
C LEU A 76 -6.93 0.82 3.64
N VAL A 77 -6.11 1.14 2.64
CA VAL A 77 -5.77 2.53 2.32
C VAL A 77 -7.01 3.32 1.87
N ASN A 78 -7.82 2.73 1.00
CA ASN A 78 -9.04 3.38 0.50
C ASN A 78 -10.08 3.59 1.61
N GLU A 79 -10.19 2.68 2.58
CA GLU A 79 -11.02 2.88 3.77
C GLU A 79 -10.56 4.09 4.57
N VAL A 80 -9.26 4.20 4.84
CA VAL A 80 -8.71 5.33 5.62
C VAL A 80 -8.84 6.65 4.86
N LEU A 81 -8.60 6.66 3.55
CA LEU A 81 -8.78 7.87 2.71
C LEU A 81 -10.24 8.30 2.61
N ALA A 82 -11.19 7.37 2.72
CA ALA A 82 -12.60 7.68 2.74
C ALA A 82 -13.05 8.25 4.10
N ASP A 83 -12.43 7.81 5.20
CA ASP A 83 -12.72 8.27 6.57
C ASP A 83 -11.94 9.54 6.95
N ALA A 84 -10.80 9.80 6.31
CA ALA A 84 -9.97 10.97 6.55
C ALA A 84 -10.79 12.26 6.33
N PRO A 85 -11.01 13.08 7.36
CA PRO A 85 -11.72 14.33 7.21
C PRO A 85 -10.89 15.23 6.29
N ILE A 86 -11.52 15.68 5.20
CA ILE A 86 -10.98 16.74 4.35
C ILE A 86 -10.80 17.97 5.27
N ALA A 87 -9.56 18.24 5.67
CA ALA A 87 -9.23 19.41 6.48
C ALA A 87 -9.39 20.70 5.66
#